data_AF-A0A3B5M095-F1
#
_entry.id   AF-A0A3B5M095-F1
#
_cell.length_a   1.000
_cell.length_b   1.000
_cell.length_c   1.000
_cell.angle_alpha   90.00
_cell.angle_beta   90.00
_cell.angle_gamma   90.00
#
_symmetry.space_group_name_H-M   'P 1'
#
loop_
_entity.id
_entity.type
_entity.pdbx_description
1 polymer ?
#
loop_
_entity_poly.entity_id
_entity_poly.type
_entity_poly.pdbx_seq_one_letter_code
_entity_poly.pdbx_strand_id
1 'polypeptide(L)'
;MPKRRDVVAIVLIALPWMLLISVWHQSNITSVLTAQKEAKEKQEGVKESSKKLCASSRDIVHVVRTEYIYSRPPPWSQSLPTLHIITPTYSRPVQKAELTRLANTLLHVSNLHWIVVEDSQRRTTLVSHFLQEKGLNYTHLNILTPMTYKSRGDGRNPRVPRGTLQRNLALRWLRETFPLNYSQPGVVYFADDDNTYSLQLFEEMRSTKKVSVWPVAFVGGLRYESPKINALGKVYGWKTVFDPHRPFGIDMAGFAVNLGLILSKPQAYFKLRGVKGGYQESSLLRELVTLSELEPKASNCTKVLVWHTRTEKPVLVNEGKKGFTDSNVEI
;
A
#
# COMPACT_ATOMS: atom_id res chain seq x y z
N MET A 1 -54.39 41.10 8.24
CA MET A 1 -54.95 39.73 8.14
C MET A 1 -54.16 38.96 7.09
N PRO A 2 -53.40 37.92 7.45
CA PRO A 2 -52.67 37.11 6.46
C PRO A 2 -53.67 36.39 5.55
N LYS A 3 -53.43 36.37 4.24
CA LYS A 3 -54.34 35.73 3.28
C LYS A 3 -54.32 34.22 3.56
N ARG A 4 -55.48 33.57 3.43
CA ARG A 4 -55.73 32.13 3.72
C ARG A 4 -54.72 31.17 3.07
N ARG A 5 -54.00 31.60 2.03
CA ARG A 5 -52.92 30.86 1.35
C ARG A 5 -51.58 30.86 2.10
N ASP A 6 -51.24 31.92 2.82
CA ASP A 6 -49.96 32.04 3.55
C ASP A 6 -49.95 31.17 4.81
N VAL A 7 -51.11 31.01 5.46
CA VAL A 7 -51.27 30.13 6.63
C VAL A 7 -51.05 28.66 6.26
N VAL A 8 -51.53 28.24 5.08
CA VAL A 8 -51.36 26.85 4.61
C VAL A 8 -49.90 26.54 4.28
N ALA A 9 -49.17 27.50 3.69
CA ALA A 9 -47.75 27.34 3.40
C ALA A 9 -46.88 27.27 4.68
N ILE A 10 -47.18 28.10 5.68
CA ILE A 10 -46.50 28.06 6.98
C ILE A 10 -46.79 26.73 7.70
N VAL A 11 -48.02 26.23 7.63
CA VAL A 11 -48.38 24.93 8.24
C VAL A 11 -47.71 23.76 7.52
N LEU A 12 -47.65 23.76 6.19
CA LEU A 12 -47.07 22.63 5.43
C LEU A 12 -45.54 22.61 5.41
N ILE A 13 -44.88 23.75 5.62
CA ILE A 13 -43.41 23.84 5.56
C ILE A 13 -42.80 23.98 6.95
N ALA A 14 -43.34 24.83 7.82
CA ALA A 14 -42.68 25.11 9.11
C ALA A 14 -42.97 24.03 10.17
N LEU A 15 -44.19 23.46 10.22
CA LEU A 15 -44.52 22.43 11.22
C LEU A 15 -43.70 21.13 11.08
N PRO A 16 -43.47 20.57 9.87
CA PRO A 16 -42.64 19.38 9.72
C PRO A 16 -41.20 19.61 10.21
N TRP A 17 -40.62 20.78 9.91
CA TRP A 17 -39.27 21.14 10.34
C TRP A 17 -39.18 21.38 11.86
N MET A 18 -40.18 22.03 12.46
CA MET A 18 -40.25 22.22 13.92
C MET A 18 -40.42 20.89 14.65
N LEU A 19 -41.23 19.97 14.11
CA LEU A 19 -41.36 18.60 14.63
C LEU A 19 -40.04 17.84 14.53
N LEU A 20 -39.35 17.91 13.38
CA LEU A 20 -38.05 17.25 13.18
C LEU A 20 -36.99 17.75 14.16
N ILE A 21 -36.93 19.06 14.38
CA ILE A 21 -36.01 19.68 15.35
C ILE A 21 -36.38 19.24 16.77
N SER A 22 -37.66 19.19 17.12
CA SER A 22 -38.10 18.76 18.46
C SER A 22 -37.80 17.28 18.73
N VAL A 23 -37.97 16.40 17.74
CA VAL A 23 -37.66 14.97 17.83
C VAL A 23 -36.14 14.76 17.93
N TRP A 24 -35.36 15.51 17.13
CA TRP A 24 -33.91 15.48 17.21
C TRP A 24 -33.41 15.95 18.59
N HIS A 25 -33.98 17.03 19.13
CA HIS A 25 -33.60 17.53 20.45
C HIS A 25 -34.02 16.58 21.58
N GLN A 26 -35.20 15.93 21.49
CA GLN A 26 -35.63 14.90 22.44
C GLN A 26 -34.74 13.65 22.38
N SER A 27 -34.33 13.21 21.19
CA SER A 27 -33.43 12.04 21.05
C SER A 27 -32.05 12.28 21.66
N ASN A 28 -31.48 13.48 21.50
CA ASN A 28 -30.21 13.86 22.11
C ASN A 28 -30.31 14.02 23.64
N ILE A 29 -31.42 14.53 24.17
CA ILE A 29 -31.63 14.64 25.62
C ILE A 29 -31.82 13.24 26.23
N THR A 30 -32.58 12.38 25.57
CA THR A 30 -32.82 11.01 26.05
C THR A 30 -31.53 10.19 26.05
N SER A 31 -30.67 10.33 25.03
CA SER A 31 -29.37 9.63 24.97
C SER A 31 -28.39 10.10 26.05
N VAL A 32 -28.40 11.39 26.39
CA VAL A 32 -27.58 11.96 27.48
C VAL A 32 -28.10 11.52 28.84
N LEU A 33 -29.42 11.46 29.03
CA LEU A 33 -30.03 10.96 30.27
C LEU A 33 -29.79 9.46 30.46
N THR A 34 -29.84 8.64 29.41
CA THR A 34 -29.49 7.21 29.51
C THR A 34 -28.00 7.01 29.80
N ALA A 35 -27.11 7.81 29.20
CA ALA A 35 -25.68 7.76 29.49
C ALA A 35 -25.37 8.18 30.95
N GLN A 36 -26.09 9.17 31.48
CA GLN A 36 -25.96 9.55 32.89
C GLN A 36 -26.55 8.51 33.85
N LYS A 37 -27.64 7.82 33.47
CA LYS A 37 -28.23 6.75 34.28
C LYS A 37 -27.33 5.51 34.34
N GLU A 38 -26.70 5.14 33.22
CA GLU A 38 -25.69 4.06 33.19
C GLU A 38 -24.42 4.41 33.98
N ALA A 39 -24.01 5.69 33.99
CA ALA A 39 -22.89 6.15 34.81
C ALA A 39 -23.22 6.13 36.31
N LYS A 40 -24.49 6.38 36.67
CA LYS A 40 -24.97 6.40 38.06
C LYS A 40 -25.19 4.98 38.61
N GLU A 41 -25.72 4.05 37.79
CA GLU A 41 -25.83 2.62 38.15
C GLU A 41 -24.45 1.96 38.32
N LYS A 42 -23.43 2.38 37.54
CA LYS A 42 -22.04 1.94 37.74
C LYS A 42 -21.37 2.50 39.00
N GLN A 43 -21.86 3.61 39.56
CA GLN A 43 -21.35 4.21 40.80
C GLN A 43 -22.07 3.68 42.05
N GLU A 44 -23.34 3.32 41.95
CA GLU A 44 -24.12 2.77 43.07
C GLU A 44 -23.90 1.25 43.28
N GLY A 45 -23.45 0.51 42.27
CA GLY A 45 -23.08 -0.92 42.41
C GLY A 45 -21.78 -1.22 43.18
N VAL A 46 -21.03 -0.19 43.63
CA VAL A 46 -19.71 -0.35 44.27
C VAL A 46 -19.73 -0.04 45.78
N LYS A 47 -20.89 0.30 46.36
CA LYS A 47 -20.99 0.68 47.78
C LYS A 47 -22.14 0.01 48.55
N GLU A 48 -22.28 -1.31 48.47
CA GLU A 48 -22.92 -2.05 49.57
C GLU A 48 -22.63 -3.56 49.50
N SER A 49 -21.64 -4.00 50.27
CA SER A 49 -21.72 -5.25 51.06
C SER A 49 -20.38 -5.46 51.78
N SER A 50 -20.26 -4.81 52.94
CA SER A 50 -19.30 -5.22 53.96
C SER A 50 -19.70 -6.56 54.56
N LYS A 51 -18.68 -7.41 54.76
CA LYS A 51 -18.57 -8.43 55.82
C LYS A 51 -19.67 -9.51 55.87
N LYS A 52 -19.38 -10.65 55.25
CA LYS A 52 -19.55 -11.97 55.89
C LYS A 52 -18.37 -12.87 55.52
N LEU A 53 -17.57 -13.19 56.53
CA LEU A 53 -16.56 -14.23 56.49
C LEU A 53 -17.29 -15.57 56.55
N CYS A 54 -17.31 -16.32 55.44
CA CYS A 54 -17.51 -17.76 55.45
C CYS A 54 -16.66 -18.36 54.33
N ALA A 55 -15.79 -19.29 54.73
CA ALA A 55 -14.88 -20.01 53.87
C ALA A 55 -15.63 -20.73 52.74
N SER A 56 -15.18 -20.52 51.50
CA SER A 56 -15.48 -21.40 50.37
C SER A 56 -14.38 -21.21 49.33
N SER A 57 -13.63 -22.29 49.10
CA SER A 57 -12.62 -22.46 48.08
C SER A 57 -13.07 -21.84 46.75
N ARG A 58 -12.32 -20.85 46.26
CA ARG A 58 -12.42 -20.39 44.88
C ARG A 58 -11.02 -20.19 44.35
N ASP A 59 -10.70 -20.98 43.34
CA ASP A 59 -9.49 -20.89 42.53
C ASP A 59 -9.22 -19.43 42.17
N ILE A 60 -8.02 -18.96 42.53
CA ILE A 60 -7.53 -17.65 42.11
C ILE A 60 -7.28 -17.75 40.61
N VAL A 61 -8.28 -17.37 39.81
CA VAL A 61 -8.08 -17.11 38.39
C VAL A 61 -7.23 -15.84 38.30
N HIS A 62 -5.94 -16.01 38.05
CA HIS A 62 -5.08 -14.90 37.65
C HIS A 62 -5.64 -14.29 36.36
N VAL A 63 -6.35 -13.17 36.47
CA VAL A 63 -6.71 -12.34 35.32
C VAL A 63 -5.43 -11.64 34.87
N VAL A 64 -4.67 -12.29 33.99
CA VAL A 64 -3.57 -11.65 33.27
C VAL A 64 -4.21 -10.62 32.34
N ARG A 65 -4.22 -9.35 32.76
CA ARG A 65 -4.62 -8.24 31.91
C ARG A 65 -3.48 -8.00 30.93
N THR A 66 -3.51 -8.70 29.81
CA THR A 66 -2.55 -8.48 28.72
C THR A 66 -2.85 -7.12 28.09
N GLU A 67 -2.13 -6.08 28.50
CA GLU A 67 -2.13 -4.81 27.77
C GLU A 67 -1.40 -5.03 26.44
N TYR A 68 -2.17 -5.20 25.36
CA TYR A 68 -1.61 -5.17 24.01
C TYR A 68 -1.19 -3.74 23.69
N ILE A 69 0.04 -3.36 24.04
CA ILE A 69 0.66 -2.13 23.56
C ILE A 69 0.90 -2.32 22.07
N TYR A 70 0.02 -1.74 21.27
CA TYR A 70 0.14 -1.79 19.83
C TYR A 70 1.24 -0.83 19.36
N SER A 71 2.44 -1.36 19.14
CA SER A 71 3.59 -0.62 18.61
C SER A 71 3.67 -0.73 17.08
N ARG A 72 3.82 0.41 16.38
CA ARG A 72 4.17 0.45 14.96
C ARG A 72 5.52 1.13 14.75
N PRO A 73 6.37 0.63 13.83
CA PRO A 73 6.21 -0.64 13.11
C PRO A 73 6.25 -1.87 14.06
N PRO A 74 5.74 -3.04 13.64
CA PRO A 74 5.86 -4.27 14.41
C PRO A 74 7.33 -4.58 14.74
N PRO A 75 7.61 -5.22 15.89
CA PRO A 75 8.97 -5.58 16.26
C PRO A 75 9.60 -6.52 15.22
N TRP A 76 10.89 -6.34 14.98
CA TRP A 76 11.66 -7.20 14.09
C TRP A 76 11.80 -8.61 14.67
N SER A 77 11.53 -9.62 13.85
CA SER A 77 11.72 -11.03 14.19
C SER A 77 12.96 -11.59 13.48
N GLN A 78 13.82 -12.32 14.19
CA GLN A 78 14.96 -12.98 13.56
C GLN A 78 14.56 -14.16 12.66
N SER A 79 13.34 -14.70 12.81
CA SER A 79 12.85 -15.86 12.05
C SER A 79 12.09 -15.48 10.77
N LEU A 80 11.74 -14.21 10.59
CA LEU A 80 10.96 -13.76 9.43
C LEU A 80 11.86 -13.20 8.32
N PRO A 81 11.66 -13.61 7.06
CA PRO A 81 12.32 -12.99 5.92
C PRO A 81 12.08 -11.49 5.83
N THR A 82 13.13 -10.75 5.48
CA THR A 82 13.04 -9.30 5.23
C THR A 82 12.37 -9.04 3.89
N LEU A 83 11.39 -8.14 3.87
CA LEU A 83 10.78 -7.65 2.63
C LEU A 83 11.46 -6.34 2.20
N HIS A 84 12.23 -6.38 1.11
CA HIS A 84 12.85 -5.22 0.48
C HIS A 84 11.86 -4.63 -0.54
N ILE A 85 11.13 -3.62 -0.11
CA ILE A 85 10.11 -2.96 -0.93
C ILE A 85 10.77 -1.82 -1.71
N ILE A 86 10.89 -1.96 -3.02
CA ILE A 86 11.49 -0.97 -3.91
C ILE A 86 10.40 -0.07 -4.45
N THR A 87 10.44 1.21 -4.09
CA THR A 87 9.46 2.21 -4.52
C THR A 87 10.14 3.33 -5.30
N PRO A 88 10.06 3.33 -6.64
CA PRO A 88 10.43 4.50 -7.42
C PRO A 88 9.40 5.62 -7.20
N THR A 89 9.87 6.85 -7.00
CA THR A 89 8.97 8.01 -6.84
C THR A 89 9.53 9.23 -7.57
N TYR A 90 8.72 10.26 -7.78
CA TYR A 90 9.13 11.52 -8.39
C TYR A 90 8.26 12.68 -7.93
N SER A 91 8.83 13.89 -7.95
CA SER A 91 8.15 15.11 -7.54
C SER A 91 6.97 15.45 -8.44
N ARG A 92 5.79 15.53 -7.83
CA ARG A 92 4.51 15.89 -8.44
C ARG A 92 3.53 16.29 -7.33
N PRO A 93 2.42 16.99 -7.64
CA PRO A 93 1.50 17.49 -6.62
C PRO A 93 0.96 16.44 -5.64
N VAL A 94 0.78 15.20 -6.09
CA VAL A 94 0.24 14.12 -5.25
C VAL A 94 1.32 13.29 -4.54
N GLN A 95 2.62 13.56 -4.74
CA GLN A 95 3.70 12.70 -4.24
C GLN A 95 3.61 12.42 -2.74
N LYS A 96 3.45 13.46 -1.92
CA LYS A 96 3.39 13.30 -0.46
C LYS A 96 2.17 12.50 -0.02
N ALA A 97 1.01 12.73 -0.63
CA ALA A 97 -0.21 11.95 -0.36
C ALA A 97 -0.05 10.47 -0.71
N GLU A 98 0.61 10.19 -1.84
CA GLU A 98 0.89 8.83 -2.33
C GLU A 98 1.81 8.06 -1.40
N LEU A 99 2.95 8.67 -1.05
CA LEU A 99 3.87 8.10 -0.08
C LEU A 99 3.20 7.96 1.30
N THR A 100 2.34 8.88 1.70
CA THR A 100 1.60 8.82 2.98
C THR A 100 0.71 7.58 3.05
N ARG A 101 -0.15 7.35 2.05
CA ARG A 101 -1.05 6.19 2.06
C ARG A 101 -0.30 4.86 1.95
N LEU A 102 0.78 4.84 1.17
CA LEU A 102 1.65 3.67 1.09
C LEU A 102 2.32 3.40 2.44
N ALA A 103 2.95 4.40 3.06
CA ALA A 103 3.59 4.27 4.36
C ALA A 103 2.62 3.79 5.44
N ASN A 104 1.38 4.31 5.45
CA ASN A 104 0.34 3.85 6.37
C ASN A 104 0.05 2.36 6.23
N THR A 105 0.14 1.80 5.02
CA THR A 105 0.02 0.36 4.76
C THR A 105 1.28 -0.39 5.23
N LEU A 106 2.46 0.10 4.86
CA LEU A 106 3.74 -0.56 5.17
C LEU A 106 4.03 -0.60 6.68
N LEU A 107 3.52 0.36 7.45
CA LEU A 107 3.62 0.40 8.92
C LEU A 107 2.98 -0.80 9.63
N HIS A 108 2.19 -1.60 8.93
CA HIS A 108 1.60 -2.84 9.45
C HIS A 108 2.42 -4.10 9.15
N VAL A 109 3.47 -3.99 8.33
CA VAL A 109 4.18 -5.15 7.80
C VAL A 109 5.47 -5.38 8.60
N SER A 110 5.56 -6.55 9.25
CA SER A 110 6.74 -6.95 10.00
C SER A 110 7.94 -7.18 9.09
N ASN A 111 9.15 -6.92 9.59
CA ASN A 111 10.42 -7.13 8.88
C ASN A 111 10.45 -6.50 7.48
N LEU A 112 9.96 -5.29 7.37
CA LEU A 112 9.97 -4.54 6.11
C LEU A 112 11.14 -3.57 6.08
N HIS A 113 11.82 -3.51 4.94
CA HIS A 113 12.81 -2.49 4.61
C HIS A 113 12.37 -1.75 3.34
N TRP A 114 12.08 -0.46 3.47
CA TRP A 114 11.55 0.36 2.38
C TRP A 114 12.65 1.09 1.63
N ILE A 115 12.89 0.73 0.37
CA ILE A 115 13.91 1.34 -0.49
C ILE A 115 13.20 2.35 -1.40
N VAL A 116 13.27 3.62 -1.02
CA VAL A 116 12.68 4.72 -1.80
C VAL A 116 13.73 5.32 -2.72
N VAL A 117 13.43 5.35 -4.02
CA VAL A 117 14.36 5.85 -5.04
C VAL A 117 13.72 6.98 -5.83
N GLU A 118 14.18 8.20 -5.61
CA GLU A 118 13.65 9.38 -6.29
C GLU A 118 14.21 9.53 -7.72
N ASP A 119 13.33 9.85 -8.69
CA ASP A 119 13.72 10.39 -9.99
C ASP A 119 14.09 11.87 -9.85
N SER A 120 15.24 12.11 -9.23
CA SER A 120 15.76 13.44 -8.91
C SER A 120 17.30 13.44 -8.90
N GLN A 121 17.88 14.61 -9.11
CA GLN A 121 19.34 14.79 -9.07
C GLN A 121 19.91 14.68 -7.66
N ARG A 122 19.10 15.00 -6.65
CA ARG A 122 19.41 14.92 -5.23
C ARG A 122 18.19 14.46 -4.46
N ARG A 123 18.40 13.81 -3.31
CA ARG A 123 17.36 13.54 -2.33
C ARG A 123 16.64 14.85 -1.98
N THR A 124 15.32 14.86 -2.08
CA THR A 124 14.51 16.05 -1.80
C THR A 124 14.29 16.20 -0.29
N THR A 125 14.14 17.45 0.17
CA THR A 125 13.86 17.72 1.59
C THR A 125 12.54 17.07 2.01
N LEU A 126 11.50 17.18 1.18
CA LEU A 126 10.19 16.57 1.39
C LEU A 126 10.31 15.08 1.69
N VAL A 127 10.93 14.30 0.80
CA VAL A 127 11.02 12.84 0.98
C VAL A 127 11.95 12.48 2.15
N SER A 128 13.03 13.25 2.35
CA SER A 128 13.96 13.01 3.46
C SER A 128 13.27 13.18 4.82
N HIS A 129 12.56 14.28 5.02
CA HIS A 129 11.80 14.55 6.25
C HIS A 129 10.66 13.55 6.42
N PHE A 130 9.90 13.30 5.34
CA PHE A 130 8.82 12.34 5.34
C PHE A 130 9.27 10.96 5.84
N LEU A 131 10.39 10.42 5.33
CA LEU A 131 10.87 9.10 5.72
C LEU A 131 11.37 9.05 7.17
N GLN A 132 12.03 10.11 7.64
CA GLN A 132 12.48 10.24 9.03
C GLN A 132 11.30 10.22 10.01
N GLU A 133 10.21 10.91 9.68
CA GLU A 133 9.02 11.00 10.54
C GLU A 133 8.22 9.70 10.63
N LYS A 134 8.22 8.86 9.59
CA LYS A 134 7.37 7.64 9.57
C LYS A 134 7.88 6.51 10.45
N GLY A 135 9.16 6.50 10.82
CA GLY A 135 9.73 5.45 11.70
C GLY A 135 9.79 4.05 11.07
N LEU A 136 9.59 3.92 9.76
CA LEU A 136 9.86 2.67 9.03
C LEU A 136 11.37 2.46 8.90
N ASN A 137 11.83 1.21 8.78
CA ASN A 137 13.21 0.96 8.33
C ASN A 137 13.27 1.27 6.82
N TYR A 138 14.16 2.19 6.41
CA TYR A 138 14.22 2.65 5.02
C TYR A 138 15.65 2.88 4.52
N THR A 139 15.81 2.85 3.19
CA THR A 139 16.95 3.40 2.46
C THR A 139 16.43 4.44 1.48
N HIS A 140 17.01 5.64 1.50
CA HIS A 140 16.64 6.74 0.60
C HIS A 140 17.74 6.96 -0.44
N LEU A 141 17.44 6.63 -1.69
CA LEU A 141 18.31 6.77 -2.86
C LEU A 141 17.73 7.78 -3.86
N ASN A 142 18.53 8.20 -4.84
CA ASN A 142 18.05 9.02 -5.95
C ASN A 142 18.87 8.78 -7.23
N ILE A 143 18.20 8.89 -8.37
CA ILE A 143 18.84 8.95 -9.69
C ILE A 143 17.93 9.68 -10.67
N LEU A 144 18.44 10.74 -11.30
CA LEU A 144 17.70 11.48 -12.29
C LEU A 144 17.60 10.67 -13.59
N THR A 145 16.38 10.47 -14.08
CA THR A 145 16.17 9.96 -15.43
C THR A 145 16.44 11.09 -16.44
N PRO A 146 17.37 10.93 -17.40
CA PRO A 146 17.64 11.91 -18.43
C PRO A 146 16.38 12.32 -19.22
N MET A 147 16.26 13.60 -19.59
CA MET A 147 15.09 14.12 -20.30
C MET A 147 14.87 13.44 -21.66
N THR A 148 15.95 13.01 -22.32
CA THR A 148 15.91 12.22 -23.56
C THR A 148 15.11 10.92 -23.42
N TYR A 149 15.00 10.37 -22.21
CA TYR A 149 14.19 9.18 -21.91
C TYR A 149 12.76 9.49 -21.46
N LYS A 150 12.47 10.75 -21.07
CA LYS A 150 11.13 11.19 -20.62
C LYS A 150 10.26 11.68 -21.79
N SER A 151 10.87 12.21 -22.85
CA SER A 151 10.17 12.69 -24.04
C SER A 151 9.36 11.57 -24.72
N ARG A 152 8.18 11.91 -25.26
CA ARG A 152 7.46 11.03 -26.18
C ARG A 152 8.37 10.81 -27.39
N GLY A 153 8.93 9.61 -27.51
CA GLY A 153 9.69 9.23 -28.69
C GLY A 153 8.84 9.43 -29.93
N ASP A 154 9.45 9.97 -30.99
CA ASP A 154 9.03 9.59 -32.33
C ASP A 154 9.17 8.06 -32.46
N GLY A 155 8.50 7.42 -33.41
CA GLY A 155 8.44 5.96 -33.51
C GLY A 155 9.79 5.22 -33.59
N ARG A 156 10.93 5.92 -33.62
CA ARG A 156 12.30 5.39 -33.67
C ARG A 156 12.92 5.11 -32.30
N ASN A 157 12.50 5.81 -31.24
CA ASN A 157 13.00 5.61 -29.87
C ASN A 157 11.84 5.25 -28.92
N PRO A 158 11.64 3.94 -28.62
CA PRO A 158 10.62 3.52 -27.67
C PRO A 158 10.80 4.24 -26.33
N ARG A 159 9.70 4.77 -25.78
CA ARG A 159 9.70 5.44 -24.48
C ARG A 159 10.24 4.48 -23.41
N VAL A 160 11.24 4.93 -22.67
CA VAL A 160 11.72 4.20 -21.48
C VAL A 160 10.60 4.22 -20.43
N PRO A 161 10.18 3.07 -19.88
CA PRO A 161 9.18 3.05 -18.82
C PRO A 161 9.64 3.87 -17.61
N ARG A 162 8.69 4.56 -16.98
CA ARG A 162 8.97 5.33 -15.77
C ARG A 162 9.48 4.40 -14.65
N GLY A 163 10.40 4.89 -13.84
CA GLY A 163 10.96 4.12 -12.72
C GLY A 163 12.07 3.13 -13.11
N THR A 164 12.40 2.94 -14.39
CA THR A 164 13.37 1.90 -14.80
C THR A 164 14.75 2.09 -14.18
N LEU A 165 15.30 3.30 -14.24
CA LEU A 165 16.62 3.60 -13.68
C LEU A 165 16.61 3.49 -12.15
N GLN A 166 15.51 3.87 -11.52
CA GLN A 166 15.31 3.84 -10.09
C GLN A 166 15.26 2.39 -9.57
N ARG A 167 14.48 1.52 -10.22
CA ARG A 167 14.45 0.08 -9.92
C ARG A 167 15.81 -0.57 -10.13
N ASN A 168 16.52 -0.23 -11.21
CA ASN A 168 17.86 -0.72 -11.47
C ASN A 168 18.90 -0.22 -10.45
N LEU A 169 18.79 1.03 -9.98
CA LEU A 169 19.65 1.52 -8.90
C LEU A 169 19.40 0.75 -7.61
N ALA A 170 18.15 0.46 -7.26
CA ALA A 170 17.84 -0.36 -6.09
C ALA A 170 18.39 -1.79 -6.22
N LEU A 171 18.27 -2.43 -7.39
CA LEU A 171 18.88 -3.74 -7.66
C LEU A 171 20.40 -3.72 -7.50
N ARG A 172 21.06 -2.66 -7.98
CA ARG A 172 22.50 -2.47 -7.79
C ARG A 172 22.83 -2.30 -6.32
N TRP A 173 22.13 -1.43 -5.62
CA TRP A 173 22.33 -1.18 -4.19
C TRP A 173 22.18 -2.46 -3.36
N LEU A 174 21.18 -3.30 -3.64
CA LEU A 174 21.02 -4.61 -2.99
C LEU A 174 22.26 -5.50 -3.19
N ARG A 175 22.82 -5.54 -4.41
CA ARG A 175 24.00 -6.34 -4.75
C ARG A 175 25.30 -5.81 -4.14
N GLU A 176 25.39 -4.50 -3.94
CA GLU A 176 26.52 -3.85 -3.28
C GLU A 176 26.44 -3.98 -1.75
N THR A 177 25.22 -4.05 -1.22
CA THR A 177 24.96 -4.11 0.23
C THR A 177 25.04 -5.53 0.79
N PHE A 178 24.56 -6.53 0.03
CA PHE A 178 24.46 -7.91 0.51
C PHE A 178 25.44 -8.83 -0.25
N PRO A 179 26.23 -9.65 0.47
CA PRO A 179 27.14 -10.61 -0.16
C PRO A 179 26.38 -11.73 -0.87
N LEU A 180 26.98 -12.39 -1.86
CA LEU A 180 26.35 -13.48 -2.61
C LEU A 180 25.80 -14.62 -1.73
N ASN A 181 26.55 -14.97 -0.67
CA ASN A 181 26.18 -16.01 0.29
C ASN A 181 25.43 -15.44 1.50
N TYR A 182 24.63 -14.38 1.31
CA TYR A 182 23.87 -13.77 2.39
C TYR A 182 22.94 -14.80 3.04
N SER A 183 23.18 -15.07 4.32
CA SER A 183 22.51 -16.14 5.06
C SER A 183 21.08 -15.78 5.48
N GLN A 184 20.76 -14.49 5.55
CA GLN A 184 19.45 -14.03 6.00
C GLN A 184 18.44 -14.08 4.85
N PRO A 185 17.25 -14.69 5.07
CA PRO A 185 16.23 -14.78 4.03
C PRO A 185 15.65 -13.40 3.71
N GLY A 186 15.49 -13.11 2.42
CA GLY A 186 14.95 -11.86 1.94
C GLY A 186 14.14 -12.01 0.66
N VAL A 187 13.19 -11.10 0.46
CA VAL A 187 12.34 -11.03 -0.74
C VAL A 187 12.35 -9.60 -1.25
N VAL A 188 12.47 -9.42 -2.56
CA VAL A 188 12.47 -8.14 -3.25
C VAL A 188 11.13 -7.98 -3.96
N TYR A 189 10.47 -6.85 -3.74
CA TYR A 189 9.20 -6.51 -4.38
C TYR A 189 9.23 -5.09 -4.95
N PHE A 190 8.76 -4.92 -6.18
CA PHE A 190 8.69 -3.62 -6.84
C PHE A 190 7.29 -3.04 -6.65
N ALA A 191 7.20 -2.00 -5.83
CA ALA A 191 5.94 -1.39 -5.42
C ALA A 191 5.94 0.09 -5.81
N ASP A 192 5.26 0.41 -6.92
CA ASP A 192 5.03 1.80 -7.34
C ASP A 192 4.19 2.55 -6.30
N ASP A 193 4.42 3.85 -6.18
CA ASP A 193 3.91 4.66 -5.06
C ASP A 193 2.40 4.97 -5.13
N ASP A 194 1.76 4.74 -6.27
CA ASP A 194 0.34 5.02 -6.52
C ASP A 194 -0.58 3.79 -6.52
N ASN A 195 -0.01 2.60 -6.41
CA ASN A 195 -0.72 1.33 -6.36
C ASN A 195 -1.33 1.10 -4.96
N THR A 196 -2.32 0.22 -4.89
CA THR A 196 -2.97 -0.17 -3.62
C THR A 196 -2.61 -1.61 -3.26
N TYR A 197 -2.20 -1.85 -2.02
CA TYR A 197 -1.68 -3.13 -1.54
C TYR A 197 -2.47 -3.62 -0.33
N SER A 198 -2.93 -4.87 -0.36
CA SER A 198 -3.50 -5.50 0.84
C SER A 198 -2.40 -6.00 1.77
N LEU A 199 -2.66 -6.05 3.08
CA LEU A 199 -1.71 -6.61 4.05
C LEU A 199 -1.41 -8.09 3.77
N GLN A 200 -2.42 -8.84 3.30
CA GLN A 200 -2.28 -10.26 2.95
C GLN A 200 -1.23 -10.49 1.86
N LEU A 201 -1.07 -9.56 0.92
CA LEU A 201 -0.08 -9.66 -0.15
C LEU A 201 1.35 -9.85 0.40
N PHE A 202 1.69 -9.11 1.46
CA PHE A 202 3.03 -9.14 2.05
C PHE A 202 3.31 -10.48 2.73
N GLU A 203 2.30 -11.12 3.32
CA GLU A 203 2.45 -12.46 3.90
C GLU A 203 2.54 -13.55 2.82
N GLU A 204 1.79 -13.42 1.72
CA GLU A 204 1.89 -14.33 0.57
C GLU A 204 3.29 -14.34 -0.04
N MET A 205 3.89 -13.16 -0.24
CA MET A 205 5.21 -13.03 -0.87
C MET A 205 6.37 -13.41 0.05
N ARG A 206 6.21 -13.31 1.39
CA ARG A 206 7.28 -13.54 2.37
C ARG A 206 7.94 -14.91 2.24
N SER A 207 7.17 -15.90 1.79
CA SER A 207 7.63 -17.29 1.62
C SER A 207 8.34 -17.59 0.28
N THR A 208 8.57 -16.58 -0.57
CA THR A 208 9.14 -16.77 -1.93
C THR A 208 10.51 -17.43 -1.90
N LYS A 209 10.68 -18.53 -2.66
CA LYS A 209 11.93 -19.27 -2.79
C LYS A 209 12.73 -18.91 -4.05
N LYS A 210 12.05 -18.68 -5.17
CA LYS A 210 12.60 -18.18 -6.44
C LYS A 210 11.87 -16.93 -6.87
N VAL A 211 10.72 -17.09 -7.51
CA VAL A 211 9.86 -15.99 -7.96
C VAL A 211 8.41 -16.38 -7.73
N SER A 212 7.69 -15.56 -6.98
CA SER A 212 6.26 -15.73 -6.73
C SER A 212 5.43 -14.81 -7.61
N VAL A 213 4.22 -15.24 -7.97
CA VAL A 213 3.33 -14.51 -8.87
C VAL A 213 1.88 -14.54 -8.40
N TRP A 214 1.12 -13.48 -8.72
CA TRP A 214 -0.29 -13.34 -8.36
C TRP A 214 -1.07 -12.44 -9.36
N PRO A 215 -2.41 -12.44 -9.31
CA PRO A 215 -3.24 -11.54 -10.09
C PRO A 215 -3.08 -10.07 -9.68
N VAL A 216 -3.18 -9.18 -10.67
CA VAL A 216 -3.15 -7.72 -10.48
C VAL A 216 -4.40 -7.12 -11.10
N ALA A 217 -5.11 -6.26 -10.36
CA ALA A 217 -6.27 -5.56 -10.88
C ALA A 217 -5.89 -4.28 -11.64
N PHE A 218 -6.77 -3.89 -12.58
CA PHE A 218 -6.71 -2.63 -13.34
C PHE A 218 -5.48 -2.47 -14.24
N VAL A 219 -4.96 -3.58 -14.74
CA VAL A 219 -3.85 -3.64 -15.71
C VAL A 219 -4.31 -4.20 -17.05
N GLY A 220 -3.55 -3.96 -18.11
CA GLY A 220 -3.83 -4.51 -19.44
C GLY A 220 -5.16 -4.10 -20.08
N GLY A 221 -5.82 -3.06 -19.56
CA GLY A 221 -7.18 -2.68 -19.99
C GLY A 221 -8.28 -3.65 -19.50
N LEU A 222 -8.01 -4.42 -18.45
CA LEU A 222 -8.90 -5.44 -17.91
C LEU A 222 -9.26 -5.16 -16.44
N ARG A 223 -10.29 -5.85 -15.94
CA ARG A 223 -10.58 -5.88 -14.50
C ARG A 223 -9.37 -6.39 -13.70
N TYR A 224 -8.73 -7.44 -14.19
CA TYR A 224 -7.46 -7.96 -13.69
C TYR A 224 -6.78 -8.83 -14.75
N GLU A 225 -5.46 -8.94 -14.65
CA GLU A 225 -4.65 -9.96 -15.32
C GLU A 225 -4.21 -11.01 -14.29
N SER A 226 -4.02 -12.27 -14.73
CA SER A 226 -3.69 -13.38 -13.84
C SER A 226 -2.80 -14.42 -14.52
N PRO A 227 -1.88 -15.06 -13.79
CA PRO A 227 -1.26 -16.31 -14.25
C PRO A 227 -2.31 -17.40 -14.54
N LYS A 228 -2.05 -18.27 -15.51
CA LYS A 228 -2.80 -19.51 -15.76
C LYS A 228 -2.11 -20.65 -15.01
N ILE A 229 -2.85 -21.30 -14.12
CA ILE A 229 -2.37 -22.40 -13.27
C ILE A 229 -2.97 -23.72 -13.76
N ASN A 230 -2.14 -24.75 -13.94
CA ASN A 230 -2.59 -26.08 -14.31
C ASN A 230 -3.03 -26.90 -13.09
N ALA A 231 -3.52 -28.12 -13.30
CA ALA A 231 -3.97 -29.01 -12.23
C ALA A 231 -2.85 -29.39 -11.22
N LEU A 232 -1.58 -29.26 -11.60
CA LEU A 232 -0.41 -29.51 -10.76
C LEU A 232 0.05 -28.28 -9.97
N GLY A 233 -0.71 -27.17 -10.02
CA GLY A 233 -0.34 -25.93 -9.33
C GLY A 233 0.83 -25.20 -9.98
N LYS A 234 1.09 -25.42 -11.28
CA LYS A 234 2.18 -24.76 -12.02
C LYS A 234 1.66 -23.73 -13.01
N VAL A 235 2.41 -22.64 -13.17
CA VAL A 235 2.14 -21.62 -14.18
C VAL A 235 2.46 -22.18 -15.55
N TYR A 236 1.51 -22.11 -16.49
CA TYR A 236 1.69 -22.53 -17.88
C TYR A 236 1.39 -21.44 -18.92
N GLY A 237 0.98 -20.25 -18.46
CA GLY A 237 0.75 -19.10 -19.33
C GLY A 237 0.05 -17.97 -18.58
N TRP A 238 -0.54 -17.04 -19.34
CA TRP A 238 -1.10 -15.79 -18.81
C TRP A 238 -2.55 -15.59 -19.28
N LYS A 239 -3.42 -15.10 -18.39
CA LYS A 239 -4.79 -14.63 -18.69
C LYS A 239 -4.72 -13.11 -18.92
N THR A 240 -4.30 -12.74 -20.13
CA THR A 240 -4.14 -11.35 -20.57
C THR A 240 -4.66 -11.19 -22.00
N VAL A 241 -5.05 -9.98 -22.40
CA VAL A 241 -5.46 -9.68 -23.78
C VAL A 241 -4.30 -9.08 -24.58
N PHE A 242 -3.53 -8.18 -23.96
CA PHE A 242 -2.37 -7.59 -24.61
C PHE A 242 -1.22 -8.59 -24.66
N ASP A 243 -0.91 -9.05 -25.88
CA ASP A 243 0.23 -9.91 -26.21
C ASP A 243 0.42 -11.08 -25.20
N PRO A 244 -0.49 -12.07 -25.20
CA PRO A 244 -0.53 -13.14 -24.20
C PRO A 244 0.62 -14.16 -24.34
N HIS A 245 1.33 -14.14 -25.47
CA HIS A 245 2.47 -15.00 -25.74
C HIS A 245 3.81 -14.40 -25.27
N ARG A 246 3.76 -13.24 -24.61
CA ARG A 246 4.89 -12.70 -23.84
C ARG A 246 5.39 -13.77 -22.85
N PRO A 247 6.72 -14.00 -22.76
CA PRO A 247 7.28 -14.97 -21.81
C PRO A 247 6.82 -14.75 -20.38
N PHE A 248 6.73 -13.48 -19.96
CA PHE A 248 6.09 -13.10 -18.71
C PHE A 248 5.06 -11.99 -18.99
N GLY A 249 3.80 -12.41 -19.23
CA GLY A 249 2.64 -11.53 -19.39
C GLY A 249 2.06 -11.13 -18.04
N ILE A 250 2.84 -10.37 -17.27
CA ILE A 250 2.49 -9.91 -15.91
C ILE A 250 2.93 -8.47 -15.71
N ASP A 251 2.21 -7.72 -14.88
CA ASP A 251 2.57 -6.37 -14.44
C ASP A 251 3.67 -6.38 -13.37
N MET A 252 4.38 -5.26 -13.21
CA MET A 252 5.43 -5.06 -12.21
C MET A 252 4.97 -5.41 -10.78
N ALA A 253 3.74 -5.05 -10.42
CA ALA A 253 3.18 -5.32 -9.09
C ALA A 253 2.78 -6.79 -8.88
N GLY A 254 2.87 -7.64 -9.92
CA GLY A 254 2.36 -9.01 -9.91
C GLY A 254 3.33 -10.08 -9.43
N PHE A 255 4.58 -9.73 -9.12
CA PHE A 255 5.59 -10.71 -8.74
C PHE A 255 6.55 -10.21 -7.67
N ALA A 256 7.12 -11.13 -6.89
CA ALA A 256 8.27 -10.87 -6.02
C ALA A 256 9.37 -11.90 -6.26
N VAL A 257 10.61 -11.52 -5.93
CA VAL A 257 11.81 -12.31 -6.22
C VAL A 257 12.57 -12.56 -4.93
N ASN A 258 13.05 -13.79 -4.73
CA ASN A 258 13.94 -14.10 -3.63
C ASN A 258 15.24 -13.28 -3.74
N LEU A 259 15.69 -12.67 -2.63
CA LEU A 259 16.90 -11.84 -2.60
C LEU A 259 18.13 -12.63 -3.07
N GLY A 260 18.31 -13.86 -2.60
CA GLY A 260 19.43 -14.72 -3.03
C GLY A 260 19.44 -14.96 -4.54
N LEU A 261 18.27 -15.04 -5.19
CA LEU A 261 18.19 -15.14 -6.64
C LEU A 261 18.65 -13.84 -7.34
N ILE A 262 18.26 -12.67 -6.83
CA ILE A 262 18.75 -11.36 -7.32
C ILE A 262 20.27 -11.24 -7.20
N LEU A 263 20.84 -11.70 -6.10
CA LEU A 263 22.28 -11.67 -5.83
C LEU A 263 23.06 -12.65 -6.72
N SER A 264 22.52 -13.86 -6.93
CA SER A 264 23.15 -14.89 -7.79
C SER A 264 23.13 -14.58 -9.29
N LYS A 265 22.34 -13.59 -9.72
CA LYS A 265 22.23 -13.14 -11.11
C LYS A 265 22.63 -11.66 -11.22
N PRO A 266 23.91 -11.28 -10.98
CA PRO A 266 24.32 -9.88 -10.87
C PRO A 266 24.13 -9.05 -12.14
N GLN A 267 24.02 -9.70 -13.29
CA GLN A 267 23.79 -9.05 -14.59
C GLN A 267 22.31 -8.81 -14.91
N ALA A 268 21.38 -9.39 -14.14
CA ALA A 268 19.95 -9.26 -14.39
C ALA A 268 19.44 -7.88 -13.97
N TYR A 269 19.01 -7.07 -14.94
CA TYR A 269 18.43 -5.74 -14.73
C TYR A 269 17.23 -5.54 -15.67
N PHE A 270 16.37 -4.56 -15.35
CA PHE A 270 15.37 -4.12 -16.32
C PHE A 270 16.06 -3.48 -17.51
N LYS A 271 15.74 -3.95 -18.72
CA LYS A 271 16.29 -3.37 -19.94
C LYS A 271 15.74 -1.95 -20.14
N LEU A 272 16.66 -1.02 -20.41
CA LEU A 272 16.34 0.41 -20.62
C LEU A 272 15.86 0.70 -22.04
N ARG A 273 16.46 0.06 -23.04
CA ARG A 273 16.20 0.31 -24.47
C ARG A 273 15.90 -1.00 -25.20
N GLY A 274 15.28 -0.89 -26.38
CA GLY A 274 14.96 -2.05 -27.22
C GLY A 274 13.87 -2.96 -26.64
N VAL A 275 13.09 -2.46 -25.68
CA VAL A 275 12.01 -3.20 -25.04
C VAL A 275 10.68 -2.71 -25.62
N LYS A 276 9.93 -3.63 -26.24
CA LYS A 276 8.55 -3.38 -26.68
C LYS A 276 7.68 -2.98 -25.47
N GLY A 277 6.67 -2.14 -25.67
CA GLY A 277 5.73 -1.79 -24.59
C GLY A 277 5.16 -3.05 -23.92
N GLY A 278 5.20 -3.11 -22.58
CA GLY A 278 4.77 -4.27 -21.80
C GLY A 278 5.76 -5.45 -21.75
N TYR A 279 7.01 -5.29 -22.16
CA TYR A 279 8.03 -6.35 -22.10
C TYR A 279 9.12 -6.10 -21.04
N GLN A 280 8.97 -5.08 -20.19
CA GLN A 280 10.02 -4.72 -19.23
C GLN A 280 10.15 -5.78 -18.13
N GLU A 281 9.05 -6.26 -17.59
CA GLU A 281 8.97 -7.33 -16.59
C GLU A 281 9.61 -8.60 -17.15
N SER A 282 9.24 -8.96 -18.38
CA SER A 282 9.84 -10.06 -19.13
C SER A 282 11.36 -9.90 -19.30
N SER A 283 11.88 -8.68 -19.43
CA SER A 283 13.32 -8.46 -19.63
C SER A 283 14.16 -8.85 -18.41
N LEU A 284 13.62 -8.66 -17.20
CA LEU A 284 14.27 -9.08 -15.97
C LEU A 284 14.00 -10.57 -15.69
N LEU A 285 12.72 -10.99 -15.72
CA LEU A 285 12.31 -12.32 -15.26
C LEU A 285 12.93 -13.46 -16.09
N ARG A 286 13.13 -13.27 -17.39
CA ARG A 286 13.81 -14.27 -18.25
C ARG A 286 15.24 -14.57 -17.83
N GLU A 287 15.92 -13.62 -17.18
CA GLU A 287 17.30 -13.81 -16.70
C GLU A 287 17.35 -14.46 -15.31
N LEU A 288 16.20 -14.54 -14.62
CA LEU A 288 16.08 -15.03 -13.26
C LEU A 288 15.48 -16.44 -13.17
N VAL A 289 14.43 -16.72 -13.94
CA VAL A 289 13.58 -17.90 -13.72
C VAL A 289 12.91 -18.39 -15.00
N THR A 290 12.49 -19.64 -15.02
CA THR A 290 11.60 -20.21 -16.05
C THR A 290 10.14 -20.28 -15.58
N LEU A 291 9.20 -20.50 -16.49
CA LEU A 291 7.76 -20.50 -16.18
C LEU A 291 7.37 -21.59 -15.14
N SER A 292 8.00 -22.76 -15.18
CA SER A 292 7.71 -23.90 -14.29
C SER A 292 8.24 -23.72 -12.86
N GLU A 293 9.18 -22.80 -12.69
CA GLU A 293 9.80 -22.44 -11.41
C GLU A 293 9.05 -21.33 -10.67
N LEU A 294 8.03 -20.72 -11.31
CA LEU A 294 7.17 -19.74 -10.67
C LEU A 294 6.31 -20.36 -9.55
N GLU A 295 6.14 -19.60 -8.48
CA GLU A 295 5.36 -19.97 -7.29
C GLU A 295 4.02 -19.20 -7.28
N PRO A 296 2.90 -19.81 -7.69
CA PRO A 296 1.62 -19.12 -7.65
C PRO A 296 1.16 -18.87 -6.22
N LYS A 297 0.75 -17.63 -5.94
CA LYS A 297 0.20 -17.17 -4.67
C LYS A 297 -1.27 -16.81 -4.82
N ALA A 298 -1.86 -16.20 -3.79
CA ALA A 298 -3.22 -15.67 -3.78
C ALA A 298 -4.26 -16.75 -4.12
N SER A 299 -4.18 -17.88 -3.41
CA SER A 299 -5.03 -19.06 -3.61
C SER A 299 -4.98 -19.58 -5.06
N ASN A 300 -3.79 -19.96 -5.54
CA ASN A 300 -3.56 -20.38 -6.94
C ASN A 300 -4.03 -19.34 -7.97
N CYS A 301 -3.72 -18.08 -7.70
CA CYS A 301 -4.04 -16.93 -8.55
C CYS A 301 -5.54 -16.76 -8.81
N THR A 302 -6.37 -17.00 -7.77
CA THR A 302 -7.83 -16.79 -7.83
C THR A 302 -8.29 -15.55 -7.07
N LYS A 303 -7.40 -14.93 -6.26
CA LYS A 303 -7.68 -13.72 -5.50
C LYS A 303 -6.85 -12.54 -6.00
N VAL A 304 -7.44 -11.34 -6.00
CA VAL A 304 -6.74 -10.08 -6.24
C VAL A 304 -6.35 -9.48 -4.90
N LEU A 305 -5.05 -9.25 -4.71
CA LEU A 305 -4.48 -8.70 -3.46
C LEU A 305 -3.72 -7.37 -3.67
N VAL A 306 -3.63 -6.93 -4.93
CA VAL A 306 -2.97 -5.69 -5.36
C VAL A 306 -3.73 -5.09 -6.54
N TRP A 307 -3.83 -3.76 -6.55
CA TRP A 307 -4.56 -2.99 -7.56
C TRP A 307 -3.64 -1.91 -8.13
N HIS A 308 -3.53 -1.87 -9.45
CA HIS A 308 -2.80 -0.82 -10.17
C HIS A 308 -3.66 0.46 -10.25
N THR A 309 -3.97 1.05 -9.09
CA THR A 309 -4.66 2.33 -9.00
C THR A 309 -3.83 3.45 -9.62
N ARG A 310 -4.52 4.50 -10.08
CA ARG A 310 -3.88 5.71 -10.60
C ARG A 310 -4.62 6.91 -10.03
N THR A 311 -3.86 7.90 -9.59
CA THR A 311 -4.43 9.14 -9.06
C THR A 311 -4.59 10.15 -10.18
N GLU A 312 -5.75 10.78 -10.24
CA GLU A 312 -6.02 11.85 -11.19
C GLU A 312 -5.10 13.05 -10.93
N LYS A 313 -4.83 13.83 -12.00
CA LYS A 313 -4.06 15.06 -11.86
C LYS A 313 -4.92 16.11 -11.14
N PRO A 314 -4.44 16.71 -10.04
CA PRO A 314 -5.18 17.78 -9.36
C PRO A 314 -5.45 18.98 -10.28
N VAL A 315 -6.64 19.56 -10.14
CA VAL A 315 -7.04 20.77 -10.86
C VAL A 315 -6.58 22.00 -10.08
N LEU A 316 -5.44 22.58 -10.48
CA LEU A 316 -4.80 23.72 -9.81
C LEU A 316 -4.98 25.04 -10.61
N VAL A 317 -6.12 25.21 -11.28
CA VAL A 317 -6.36 26.37 -12.16
C VAL A 317 -6.38 27.71 -11.41
N ASN A 318 -6.80 27.69 -10.14
CA ASN A 318 -6.91 28.88 -9.29
C ASN A 318 -5.56 29.35 -8.73
N GLU A 319 -4.47 28.59 -8.87
CA GLU A 319 -3.11 29.10 -8.60
C GLU A 319 -2.74 30.24 -9.57
N GLY A 320 -3.36 30.28 -10.76
CA GLY A 320 -3.04 31.25 -11.79
C GLY A 320 -1.57 31.19 -12.21
N LYS A 321 -1.11 32.22 -12.94
CA LYS A 321 0.29 32.31 -13.40
C LYS A 321 1.26 32.85 -12.35
N LYS A 322 0.74 33.57 -11.36
CA LYS A 322 1.53 34.24 -10.31
C LYS A 322 1.68 33.40 -9.04
N GLY A 323 0.97 32.27 -8.93
CA GLY A 323 0.76 31.55 -7.68
C GLY A 323 -0.33 32.24 -6.83
N PHE A 324 -1.14 31.45 -6.13
CA PHE A 324 -2.15 31.96 -5.20
C PHE A 324 -1.81 31.52 -3.77
N THR A 325 -1.49 30.24 -3.59
CA THR A 325 -1.10 29.68 -2.30
C THR A 325 0.35 30.07 -1.94
N ASP A 326 0.68 30.00 -0.66
CA ASP A 326 2.07 30.16 -0.20
C ASP A 326 2.90 28.96 -0.68
N SER A 327 3.88 29.23 -1.54
CA SER A 327 4.78 28.22 -2.11
C SER A 327 5.65 27.50 -1.08
N ASN A 328 5.73 28.00 0.15
CA ASN A 328 6.45 27.36 1.25
C ASN A 328 5.61 26.30 1.98
N VAL A 329 4.29 26.27 1.76
CA VAL A 329 3.42 25.25 2.35
C VAL A 329 3.55 23.96 1.56
N GLU A 330 4.15 22.94 2.19
CA GLU A 330 4.31 21.61 1.59
C GLU A 330 2.98 20.85 1.52
N ILE A 331 2.64 20.32 0.35
CA ILE A 331 1.42 19.55 0.07
C ILE A 331 1.68 18.08 -0.22
#